data_AF-A0A2H0L8U5-F1
#
_entry.id   AF-A0A2H0L8U5-F1
#
_cell.length_a   1.000
_cell.length_b   1.000
_cell.length_c   1.000
_cell.angle_alpha   90.00
_cell.angle_beta   90.00
_cell.angle_gamma   90.00
#
_symmetry.space_group_name_H-M   'P 1'
#
loop_
_entity.id
_entity.type
_entity.pdbx_description
1 polymer ?
#
loop_
_entity_poly.entity_id
_entity_poly.type
_entity_poly.pdbx_seq_one_letter_code
_entity_poly.pdbx_strand_id
1 'polypeptide(L)'
;MFSATQDAPAYLNDQIIKTTNTADFTQAMLATGLPYDRTSPEFAYTYKIIEQYNLTARGIRRFGAATLDMAFVAAGRLDAFFEYMLKPWDTAAGKILITQAGGRILTDNKLIKVDNGKLEWPATTTF
;
A
#
# COMPACT_ATOMS: atom_id res chain seq x y z
N MET A 1 -15.04 11.03 -6.30
CA MET A 1 -13.79 11.40 -7.00
C MET A 1 -12.68 11.57 -5.97
N PHE A 2 -11.52 10.99 -6.23
CA PHE A 2 -10.30 11.21 -5.45
C PHE A 2 -9.43 12.25 -6.15
N SER A 3 -8.83 13.18 -5.40
CA SER A 3 -7.94 14.21 -5.95
C SER A 3 -6.91 14.68 -4.92
N ALA A 4 -5.75 15.12 -5.42
CA ALA A 4 -4.69 15.74 -4.63
C ALA A 4 -3.78 16.59 -5.54
N THR A 5 -3.17 17.63 -4.98
CA THR A 5 -2.10 18.42 -5.60
C THR A 5 -0.96 18.58 -4.60
N GLN A 6 0.24 18.97 -5.06
CA GLN A 6 1.46 18.97 -4.24
C GLN A 6 1.33 19.81 -2.96
N ASP A 7 0.57 20.90 -3.00
CA ASP A 7 0.47 21.87 -1.90
C ASP A 7 -0.91 21.88 -1.23
N ALA A 8 -1.73 20.84 -1.45
CA ALA A 8 -3.07 20.73 -0.86
C ALA A 8 -3.30 19.33 -0.25
N PRO A 9 -4.22 19.19 0.72
CA PRO A 9 -4.64 17.88 1.22
C PRO A 9 -5.14 16.94 0.11
N ALA A 10 -5.24 15.65 0.44
CA ALA A 10 -5.98 14.71 -0.39
C ALA A 10 -7.49 14.82 -0.11
N TYR A 11 -8.31 14.66 -1.14
CA TYR A 11 -9.77 14.78 -1.08
C TYR A 11 -10.48 13.54 -1.62
N LEU A 12 -11.66 13.26 -1.05
CA LEU A 12 -12.69 12.39 -1.60
C LEU A 12 -14.02 13.16 -1.61
N ASN A 13 -14.54 13.47 -2.81
CA ASN A 13 -15.76 14.27 -2.97
C ASN A 13 -15.68 15.58 -2.16
N ASP A 14 -14.58 16.33 -2.35
CA ASP A 14 -14.29 17.60 -1.67
C ASP A 14 -14.13 17.53 -0.15
N GLN A 15 -14.18 16.33 0.45
CA GLN A 15 -13.87 16.10 1.85
C GLN A 15 -12.42 15.69 2.02
N ILE A 16 -11.70 16.31 2.96
CA ILE A 16 -10.32 15.94 3.28
C ILE A 16 -10.28 14.50 3.79
N ILE A 17 -9.35 13.72 3.26
CA ILE A 17 -9.07 12.35 3.69
C ILE A 17 -7.69 12.23 4.32
N LYS A 18 -7.53 11.21 5.18
CA LYS A 18 -6.28 10.88 5.85
C LYS A 18 -6.10 9.37 5.89
N THR A 19 -4.85 8.92 5.87
CA THR A 19 -4.51 7.52 6.14
C THR A 19 -4.86 7.14 7.59
N THR A 20 -4.90 5.84 7.87
CA THR A 20 -5.04 5.34 9.24
C THR A 20 -3.77 5.60 10.07
N ASN A 21 -3.87 5.37 11.39
CA ASN A 21 -2.73 5.36 12.31
C ASN A 21 -2.59 3.98 13.01
N THR A 22 -2.90 2.91 12.29
CA THR A 22 -2.88 1.55 12.82
C THR A 22 -1.44 1.13 13.13
N ALA A 23 -1.11 1.06 14.43
CA ALA A 23 0.23 0.69 14.89
C ALA A 23 0.41 -0.84 15.03
N ASP A 24 -0.67 -1.57 15.34
CA ASP A 24 -0.66 -3.02 15.47
C ASP A 24 -0.96 -3.68 14.12
N PHE A 25 0.01 -4.39 13.57
CA PHE A 25 -0.13 -5.07 12.28
C PHE A 25 -1.26 -6.10 12.28
N THR A 26 -1.59 -6.69 13.43
CA THR A 26 -2.69 -7.66 13.52
C THR A 26 -4.08 -7.07 13.29
N GLN A 27 -4.18 -5.74 13.36
CA GLN A 27 -5.40 -5.00 13.05
C GLN A 27 -5.39 -4.42 11.62
N ALA A 28 -4.27 -4.54 10.89
CA ALA A 28 -4.11 -3.94 9.59
C ALA A 28 -4.88 -4.69 8.50
N MET A 29 -5.64 -3.95 7.69
CA MET A 29 -6.28 -4.40 6.47
C MET A 29 -5.42 -3.99 5.27
N LEU A 30 -4.92 -4.98 4.54
CA LEU A 30 -4.01 -4.77 3.42
C LEU A 30 -4.73 -4.92 2.08
N ALA A 31 -4.18 -4.37 1.01
CA ALA A 31 -4.52 -4.74 -0.36
C ALA A 31 -3.29 -5.12 -1.19
N THR A 32 -3.52 -5.93 -2.22
CA THR A 32 -2.49 -6.35 -3.17
C THR A 32 -3.10 -6.74 -4.51
N GLY A 33 -2.25 -6.82 -5.54
CA GLY A 33 -2.56 -7.43 -6.82
C GLY A 33 -1.61 -8.60 -7.13
N LEU A 34 -1.64 -9.08 -8.37
CA LEU A 34 -0.82 -10.21 -8.80
C LEU A 34 -0.19 -9.86 -10.14
N PRO A 35 1.13 -10.05 -10.32
CA PRO A 35 1.77 -9.92 -11.62
C PRO A 35 1.07 -10.76 -12.69
N TYR A 36 1.00 -10.23 -13.92
CA TYR A 36 0.39 -10.94 -15.05
C TYR A 36 1.19 -12.17 -15.48
N ASP A 37 2.52 -12.07 -15.46
CA ASP A 37 3.40 -13.19 -15.74
C ASP A 37 3.44 -14.13 -14.53
N ARG A 38 2.72 -15.24 -14.64
CA ARG A 38 2.61 -16.26 -13.59
C ARG A 38 3.87 -17.11 -13.43
N THR A 39 4.84 -16.97 -14.33
CA THR A 39 6.11 -17.68 -14.30
C THR A 39 7.23 -16.84 -13.70
N SER A 40 6.97 -15.55 -13.43
CA SER A 40 7.99 -14.65 -12.91
C SER A 40 8.34 -14.95 -11.44
N PRO A 41 9.59 -14.69 -11.02
CA PRO A 41 9.96 -14.72 -9.60
C PRO A 41 9.06 -13.81 -8.74
N GLU A 42 8.66 -12.65 -9.25
CA GLU A 42 7.80 -11.69 -8.57
C GLU A 42 6.42 -12.26 -8.26
N PHE A 43 5.87 -13.08 -9.15
CA PHE A 43 4.62 -13.79 -8.87
C PHE A 43 4.79 -14.72 -7.67
N ALA A 44 5.85 -15.54 -7.64
CA ALA A 44 6.15 -16.41 -6.51
C ALA A 44 6.41 -15.62 -5.21
N TYR A 45 7.13 -14.49 -5.27
CA TYR A 45 7.36 -13.63 -4.11
C TYR A 45 6.06 -13.03 -3.57
N THR A 46 5.16 -12.58 -4.45
CA THR A 46 3.85 -12.05 -4.07
C THR A 46 3.08 -13.08 -3.24
N TYR A 47 3.05 -14.34 -3.64
CA TYR A 47 2.38 -15.40 -2.89
C TYR A 47 3.00 -15.67 -1.52
N LYS A 48 4.34 -15.63 -1.40
CA LYS A 48 5.02 -15.77 -0.10
C LYS A 48 4.66 -14.65 0.86
N ILE A 49 4.57 -13.41 0.36
CA ILE A 49 4.15 -12.26 1.17
C ILE A 49 2.68 -12.42 1.60
N ILE A 50 1.80 -12.80 0.67
CA ILE A 50 0.39 -13.04 0.95
C ILE A 50 0.22 -14.12 2.01
N GLU A 51 0.95 -15.23 1.92
CA GLU A 51 0.93 -16.30 2.93
C GLU A 51 1.35 -15.76 4.30
N GLN A 52 2.50 -15.09 4.38
CA GLN A 52 3.01 -14.52 5.63
C GLN A 52 2.04 -13.50 6.26
N TYR A 53 1.48 -12.60 5.46
CA TYR A 53 0.60 -11.54 5.94
C TYR A 53 -0.81 -12.05 6.27
N ASN A 54 -1.33 -13.09 5.61
CA ASN A 54 -2.61 -13.69 6.00
C ASN A 54 -2.56 -14.34 7.40
N LEU A 55 -1.39 -14.80 7.84
CA LEU A 55 -1.21 -15.38 9.17
C LEU A 55 -1.13 -14.33 10.29
N THR A 56 -0.89 -13.06 9.96
CA THR A 56 -0.51 -12.04 10.94
C THR A 56 -1.37 -10.79 10.87
N ALA A 57 -1.71 -10.29 9.68
CA ALA A 57 -2.58 -9.13 9.49
C ALA A 57 -4.06 -9.47 9.68
N ARG A 58 -4.92 -8.46 9.83
CA ARG A 58 -6.37 -8.65 9.91
C ARG A 58 -6.96 -9.27 8.65
N GLY A 59 -6.36 -8.95 7.50
CA GLY A 59 -6.70 -9.57 6.24
C GLY A 59 -6.15 -8.82 5.05
N ILE A 60 -6.28 -9.45 3.88
CA ILE A 60 -5.84 -8.91 2.60
C ILE A 60 -7.06 -8.79 1.67
N ARG A 61 -7.10 -7.73 0.87
CA ARG A 61 -8.08 -7.50 -0.19
C ARG A 61 -7.40 -7.45 -1.55
N ARG A 62 -8.16 -7.70 -2.61
CA ARG A 62 -7.70 -7.64 -4.00
C ARG A 62 -8.81 -7.04 -4.85
N PHE A 63 -8.80 -5.71 -4.99
CA PHE A 63 -9.83 -4.99 -5.74
C PHE A 63 -9.55 -4.96 -7.25
N GLY A 64 -8.34 -5.30 -7.68
CA GLY A 64 -7.99 -5.49 -9.08
C GLY A 64 -7.57 -4.21 -9.81
N ALA A 65 -7.33 -3.11 -9.09
CA ALA A 65 -6.81 -1.87 -9.64
C ALA A 65 -5.90 -1.16 -8.62
N ALA A 66 -4.59 -1.15 -8.87
CA ALA A 66 -3.59 -0.60 -7.94
C ALA A 66 -3.87 0.85 -7.53
N THR A 67 -4.28 1.72 -8.47
CA THR A 67 -4.61 3.11 -8.14
C THR A 67 -5.82 3.23 -7.21
N LEU A 68 -6.79 2.32 -7.32
CA LEU A 68 -7.95 2.27 -6.41
C LEU A 68 -7.52 1.79 -5.03
N ASP A 69 -6.67 0.77 -4.96
CA ASP A 69 -6.09 0.28 -3.70
C ASP A 69 -5.34 1.40 -2.96
N MET A 70 -4.51 2.16 -3.68
CA MET A 70 -3.81 3.33 -3.14
C MET A 70 -4.77 4.44 -2.68
N ALA A 71 -5.84 4.70 -3.43
CA ALA A 71 -6.86 5.67 -3.05
C ALA A 71 -7.60 5.24 -1.76
N PHE A 72 -7.82 3.94 -1.58
CA PHE A 72 -8.42 3.41 -0.35
C PHE A 72 -7.47 3.48 0.84
N VAL A 73 -6.16 3.31 0.63
CA VAL A 73 -5.14 3.60 1.66
C VAL A 73 -5.20 5.08 2.05
N ALA A 74 -5.16 6.00 1.07
CA ALA A 74 -5.25 7.44 1.32
C ALA A 74 -6.53 7.85 2.08
N ALA A 75 -7.63 7.12 1.86
CA ALA A 75 -8.92 7.34 2.54
C ALA A 75 -9.05 6.63 3.90
N GLY A 76 -8.00 5.94 4.37
CA GLY A 76 -8.03 5.21 5.63
C GLY A 76 -8.99 4.01 5.63
N ARG A 77 -9.37 3.50 4.45
CA ARG A 77 -10.19 2.28 4.29
C ARG A 77 -9.33 1.01 4.33
N LEU A 78 -8.06 1.16 4.00
CA LEU A 78 -7.01 0.17 4.08
C LEU A 78 -5.81 0.80 4.77
N ASP A 79 -4.98 -0.03 5.39
CA ASP A 79 -3.78 0.40 6.10
C ASP A 79 -2.55 0.42 5.18
N ALA A 80 -2.46 -0.51 4.22
CA ALA A 80 -1.35 -0.56 3.27
C ALA A 80 -1.70 -1.27 1.96
N PHE A 81 -0.90 -1.00 0.93
CA PHE A 81 -0.95 -1.63 -0.38
C PHE A 81 0.45 -2.07 -0.81
N PHE A 82 0.59 -3.27 -1.38
CA PHE A 82 1.84 -3.77 -1.95
C PHE A 82 1.57 -4.55 -3.25
N GLU A 83 2.39 -4.35 -4.27
CA GLU A 83 2.32 -5.10 -5.53
C GLU A 83 3.62 -4.97 -6.33
N TYR A 84 3.99 -6.02 -7.06
CA TYR A 84 5.13 -6.01 -7.97
C TYR A 84 4.72 -5.68 -9.42
N MET A 85 5.68 -5.22 -10.21
CA MET A 85 5.55 -5.00 -11.67
C MET A 85 4.53 -3.93 -12.09
N LEU A 86 4.13 -3.04 -11.18
CA LEU A 86 3.32 -1.88 -11.52
C LEU A 86 4.05 -0.93 -12.46
N LYS A 87 3.29 -0.32 -13.36
CA LYS A 87 3.79 0.70 -14.26
C LYS A 87 3.66 2.08 -13.64
N PRO A 88 4.39 3.10 -14.15
CA PRO A 88 4.31 4.45 -13.61
C PRO A 88 2.88 5.01 -13.59
N TRP A 89 2.07 4.71 -14.61
CA TRP A 89 0.68 5.15 -14.70
C TRP A 89 -0.24 4.49 -13.66
N ASP A 90 0.07 3.29 -13.19
CA ASP A 90 -0.72 2.61 -12.16
C ASP A 90 -0.54 3.27 -10.78
N THR A 91 0.58 3.96 -10.56
CA THR A 91 0.97 4.47 -9.24
C THR A 91 1.04 5.99 -9.13
N ALA A 92 1.23 6.73 -10.23
CA ALA A 92 1.48 8.18 -10.20
C ALA A 92 0.43 8.96 -9.39
N ALA A 93 -0.86 8.78 -9.71
CA ALA A 93 -1.96 9.44 -9.00
C ALA A 93 -2.12 8.94 -7.56
N GLY A 94 -1.90 7.64 -7.33
CA GLY A 94 -2.00 7.05 -5.99
C GLY A 94 -0.91 7.55 -5.04
N LYS A 95 0.32 7.76 -5.54
CA LYS A 95 1.45 8.23 -4.72
C LYS A 95 1.16 9.60 -4.12
N ILE A 96 0.75 10.56 -4.94
CA ILE A 96 0.43 11.91 -4.46
C ILE A 96 -0.79 11.88 -3.51
N LEU A 97 -1.82 11.07 -3.80
CA LEU A 97 -2.95 10.89 -2.89
C LEU A 97 -2.52 10.42 -1.50
N ILE A 98 -1.69 9.38 -1.43
CA ILE A 98 -1.21 8.84 -0.15
C ILE A 98 -0.34 9.87 0.58
N THR A 99 0.60 10.52 -0.11
CA THR A 99 1.47 11.53 0.50
C THR A 99 0.67 12.69 1.09
N GLN A 100 -0.29 13.24 0.34
CA GLN A 100 -1.11 14.36 0.82
C GLN A 100 -2.14 13.94 1.88
N ALA A 101 -2.46 12.65 1.98
CA ALA A 101 -3.28 12.07 3.05
C ALA A 101 -2.47 11.79 4.34
N GLY A 102 -1.16 12.05 4.35
CA GLY A 102 -0.28 11.80 5.50
C GLY A 102 0.35 10.40 5.54
N GLY A 103 0.21 9.62 4.46
CA GLY A 103 0.82 8.32 4.30
C GLY A 103 2.27 8.37 3.82
N ARG A 104 2.84 7.18 3.62
CA ARG A 104 4.22 7.00 3.16
C ARG A 104 4.27 6.04 1.98
N ILE A 105 5.20 6.29 1.06
CA ILE A 105 5.50 5.40 -0.06
C ILE A 105 6.89 4.79 0.16
N LEU A 106 6.99 3.48 -0.04
CA LEU A 106 8.27 2.77 -0.07
C LEU A 106 8.50 2.24 -1.49
N THR A 107 9.65 2.54 -2.08
CA THR A 107 10.01 2.10 -3.44
C THR A 107 11.13 1.07 -3.48
N ASP A 108 11.85 0.90 -2.38
CA ASP A 108 12.90 -0.10 -2.30
C ASP A 108 12.24 -1.45 -2.01
N ASN A 109 12.59 -2.48 -2.79
CA ASN A 109 12.15 -3.89 -2.61
C ASN A 109 12.51 -4.52 -1.24
N LYS A 110 12.88 -3.70 -0.25
CA LYS A 110 12.98 -4.06 1.15
C LYS A 110 11.55 -4.18 1.68
N LEU A 111 10.92 -5.31 1.37
CA LEU A 111 9.69 -5.72 2.03
C LEU A 111 9.87 -5.56 3.54
N ILE A 112 8.85 -5.01 4.17
CA ILE A 112 8.74 -4.88 5.61
C ILE A 112 9.03 -6.26 6.22
N LYS A 113 10.18 -6.40 6.89
CA LYS A 113 10.45 -7.58 7.69
C LYS A 113 9.50 -7.51 8.88
N VAL A 114 8.64 -8.52 8.98
CA VAL A 114 7.85 -8.75 10.19
C VAL A 114 8.71 -9.65 11.08
N ASP A 115 9.38 -9.06 12.06
CA ASP A 115 10.04 -9.79 13.13
C ASP A 115 9.14 -9.71 14.38
N ASN A 116 8.66 -10.86 14.86
CA ASN A 116 7.79 -10.96 16.05
C ASN A 116 6.57 -10.01 16.06
N GLY A 117 5.94 -9.78 14.89
CA GLY A 117 4.75 -8.92 14.79
C GLY A 117 5.02 -7.42 14.86
N LYS A 118 6.29 -6.98 14.94
CA LYS A 118 6.67 -5.57 14.80
C LYS A 118 7.14 -5.27 13.38
N LEU A 119 6.65 -4.14 12.86
CA LEU A 119 7.07 -3.58 11.58
C LEU A 119 8.47 -2.96 11.74
N GLU A 120 9.47 -3.56 11.10
CA GLU A 120 10.78 -2.90 10.95
C GLU A 120 10.85 -2.16 9.61
N TRP A 121 10.85 -0.83 9.68
CA TRP A 121 11.08 0.03 8.54
C TRP A 121 12.58 0.05 8.24
N PRO A 122 13.03 -0.23 7.00
CA PRO A 122 14.45 -0.12 6.66
C PRO A 122 14.95 1.31 6.87
N ALA A 123 16.06 1.45 7.59
CA ALA A 123 16.65 2.72 8.05
C ALA A 123 17.15 3.67 6.93
N THR A 124 16.97 3.31 5.67
CA THR A 124 17.40 4.09 4.50
C THR A 124 16.33 3.97 3.43
N THR A 125 15.47 5.00 3.36
CA THR A 125 14.53 5.22 2.26
C THR A 125 14.65 6.70 1.90
N THR A 126 15.06 7.01 0.67
CA THR A 126 15.05 8.39 0.17
C THR A 126 13.59 8.76 -0.16
N PHE A 127 13.18 9.92 0.35
CA PHE A 127 11.81 10.47 0.28
C PHE A 127 11.42 10.91 -1.12
#